data_AF-A0A940ZG14-F1
#
_entry.id   AF-A0A940ZG14-F1
#
_cell.length_a   1.000
_cell.length_b   1.000
_cell.length_c   1.000
_cell.angle_alpha   90.00
_cell.angle_beta   90.00
_cell.angle_gamma   90.00
#
_symmetry.space_group_name_H-M   'P 1'
#
loop_
_entity.id
_entity.type
_entity.pdbx_description
1 polymer ?
#
loop_
_entity_poly.entity_id
_entity_poly.type
_entity_poly.pdbx_seq_one_letter_code
_entity_poly.pdbx_strand_id
1 'polypeptide(L)'
;MSITRISRAELLAENEALRFRLEEAEDTLHAIKSGGVDALVVSSPDGEQVFTLQGADHSYRLLVESMNEGAATLTADGTIVYCNNRLATMLHVPIEKLIGSALASHVDPADYHLLAGLLGGMKQNNENEEISLISGAETRLPVLISSAVVDLADDHAVSVVLTDISVRKSRETSVQERSAELSLINT
;
A
#
# COMPACT_ATOMS: atom_id res chain seq x y z
N MET A 1 -26.32 46.64 38.36
CA MET A 1 -25.86 45.28 37.97
C MET A 1 -25.34 44.59 39.22
N SER A 2 -26.12 43.68 39.79
CA SER A 2 -25.65 42.84 40.91
C SER A 2 -24.65 41.82 40.37
N ILE A 3 -23.41 41.88 40.84
CA ILE A 3 -22.44 40.81 40.66
C ILE A 3 -22.85 39.69 41.62
N THR A 4 -23.44 38.63 41.09
CA THR A 4 -23.76 37.42 41.87
C THR A 4 -22.47 36.85 42.41
N ARG A 5 -22.17 37.06 43.69
CA ARG A 5 -21.03 36.43 44.36
C ARG A 5 -21.36 34.96 44.55
N ILE A 6 -20.91 34.13 43.61
CA ILE A 6 -20.91 32.67 43.76
C ILE A 6 -20.09 32.34 45.02
N SER A 7 -20.68 31.57 45.93
CA SER A 7 -20.03 31.19 47.18
C SER A 7 -18.88 30.21 46.91
N ARG A 8 -17.89 30.19 47.81
CA ARG A 8 -16.77 29.23 47.72
C ARG A 8 -17.26 27.77 47.70
N ALA A 9 -18.36 27.47 48.37
CA ALA A 9 -18.95 26.13 48.40
C ALA A 9 -19.54 25.75 47.03
N GLU A 10 -20.25 26.68 46.38
CA GLU A 10 -20.78 26.47 45.02
C GLU A 10 -19.65 26.29 43.99
N LEU A 11 -18.57 27.08 44.08
CA LEU A 11 -17.40 26.92 43.20
C LEU A 11 -16.68 25.58 43.41
N LEU A 12 -16.61 25.08 44.65
CA LEU A 12 -15.99 23.78 44.93
C LEU A 12 -16.83 22.63 44.38
N ALA A 13 -18.15 22.68 44.55
CA ALA A 13 -19.07 21.69 43.99
C ALA A 13 -19.05 21.68 42.46
N GLU A 14 -19.00 22.86 41.84
CA GLU A 14 -18.87 22.99 40.39
C GLU A 14 -17.52 22.44 39.89
N ASN A 15 -16.43 22.70 40.62
CA ASN A 15 -15.11 22.16 40.25
C ASN A 15 -15.07 20.63 40.32
N GLU A 16 -15.69 20.05 41.34
CA GLU A 16 -15.78 18.60 41.50
C GLU A 16 -16.59 17.96 40.37
N ALA A 17 -17.75 18.54 40.03
CA ALA A 17 -18.56 18.08 38.91
C ALA A 17 -17.83 18.19 37.56
N LEU A 18 -17.07 19.27 37.34
CA LEU A 18 -16.27 19.45 36.12
C LEU A 18 -15.12 18.45 36.03
N ARG A 19 -14.45 18.16 37.15
CA ARG A 19 -13.38 17.14 37.19
C ARG A 19 -13.91 15.75 36.87
N PHE A 20 -15.07 15.40 37.41
CA PHE A 20 -15.71 14.12 37.10
C PHE A 20 -16.04 13.98 35.62
N ARG A 21 -16.61 15.02 35.00
CA ARG A 21 -16.90 15.04 33.55
C ARG A 21 -15.64 14.98 32.69
N LEU A 22 -14.55 15.57 33.17
CA LEU A 22 -13.26 15.52 32.48
C LEU A 22 -12.70 14.09 32.50
N GLU A 23 -12.70 13.45 33.67
CA GLU A 23 -12.25 12.08 33.85
C GLU A 23 -13.04 11.11 32.94
N GLU A 24 -14.38 11.23 32.92
CA GLU A 24 -15.24 10.42 32.04
C GLU A 24 -14.92 10.59 30.54
N ALA A 25 -14.66 11.83 30.10
CA ALA A 25 -14.29 12.13 28.72
C ALA A 25 -12.88 11.61 28.37
N GLU A 26 -11.92 11.73 29.31
CA GLU A 26 -10.55 11.24 29.16
C GLU A 26 -10.51 9.70 29.07
N ASP A 27 -11.28 9.01 29.91
CA ASP A 27 -11.42 7.55 29.88
C ASP A 27 -12.02 7.07 28.57
N THR A 28 -13.06 7.74 28.08
CA THR A 28 -13.69 7.44 26.78
C THR A 28 -12.68 7.60 25.63
N LEU A 29 -11.91 8.69 25.63
CA LEU A 29 -10.85 8.91 24.64
C LEU A 29 -9.75 7.86 24.73
N HIS A 30 -9.40 7.43 25.95
CA HIS A 30 -8.42 6.37 26.16
C HIS A 30 -8.90 5.03 25.60
N ALA A 31 -10.17 4.66 25.82
CA ALA A 31 -10.79 3.45 25.27
C ALA A 31 -10.76 3.45 23.73
N ILE A 32 -11.03 4.59 23.10
CA ILE A 32 -10.93 4.75 21.64
C ILE A 32 -9.47 4.57 21.17
N LYS A 33 -8.50 5.23 21.82
CA LYS A 33 -7.07 5.18 21.43
C LYS A 33 -6.42 3.81 21.65
N SER A 34 -6.86 3.08 22.66
CA SER A 34 -6.32 1.76 23.02
C SER A 34 -6.97 0.61 22.24
N GLY A 35 -7.96 0.91 21.38
CA GLY A 35 -8.67 -0.11 20.60
C GLY A 35 -9.70 -0.90 21.41
N GLY A 36 -10.17 -0.37 22.55
CA GLY A 36 -11.24 -0.97 23.35
C GLY A 36 -12.65 -0.77 22.77
N VAL A 37 -12.77 -0.16 21.59
CA VAL A 37 -14.03 0.15 20.91
C VAL A 37 -13.90 -0.24 19.43
N ASP A 38 -14.81 -1.06 18.91
CA ASP A 38 -14.78 -1.54 17.52
C ASP A 38 -15.54 -0.63 16.54
N ALA A 39 -16.49 0.19 17.03
CA ALA A 39 -17.25 1.12 16.21
C ALA A 39 -17.80 2.34 16.99
N LEU A 40 -17.96 3.46 16.29
CA LEU A 40 -18.55 4.72 16.77
C LEU A 40 -19.86 5.00 16.02
N VAL A 41 -20.95 5.28 16.73
CA VAL A 41 -22.20 5.74 16.13
C VAL A 41 -22.28 7.25 16.22
N VAL A 42 -22.42 7.93 15.07
CA VAL A 42 -22.55 9.38 14.98
C VAL A 42 -23.94 9.72 14.46
N SER A 43 -24.70 10.51 15.21
CA SER A 43 -25.99 11.04 14.74
C SER A 43 -25.76 12.27 13.88
N SER A 44 -26.14 12.19 12.60
CA SER A 44 -26.14 13.28 11.63
C SER A 44 -27.59 13.67 11.27
N PRO A 45 -27.86 14.85 10.69
CA PRO A 45 -29.18 15.17 10.13
C PRO A 45 -29.73 14.11 9.15
N ASP A 46 -28.84 13.33 8.53
CA ASP A 46 -29.17 12.23 7.61
C ASP A 46 -29.39 10.86 8.31
N GLY A 47 -29.33 10.79 9.64
CA GLY A 47 -29.54 9.58 10.44
C GLY A 47 -28.33 9.13 11.27
N GLU A 48 -28.46 7.99 11.96
CA GLU A 48 -27.34 7.36 12.68
C GLU A 48 -26.38 6.69 11.70
N GLN A 49 -25.09 7.06 11.74
CA GLN A 49 -24.02 6.47 10.94
C GLN A 49 -23.03 5.72 11.85
N VAL A 50 -22.76 4.46 11.51
CA VAL A 50 -21.80 3.61 12.25
C VAL A 50 -20.44 3.64 11.54
N PHE A 51 -19.38 3.99 12.26
CA PHE A 51 -17.99 4.03 11.80
C PHE A 51 -17.19 2.95 12.51
N THR A 52 -16.56 2.02 11.80
CA THR A 52 -15.68 1.00 12.42
C THR A 52 -14.28 1.57 12.67
N LEU A 53 -13.74 1.35 13.88
CA LEU A 53 -12.44 1.89 14.33
C LEU A 53 -11.25 1.03 13.90
N GLN A 54 -11.46 -0.26 13.60
CA GLN A 54 -10.58 -1.00 12.67
C GLN A 54 -10.92 -0.53 11.25
N GLY A 55 -10.29 0.56 10.82
CA GLY A 55 -10.55 1.16 9.51
C GLY A 55 -10.31 0.19 8.36
N ALA A 56 -11.01 0.39 7.24
CA ALA A 56 -10.83 -0.35 5.99
C ALA A 56 -9.34 -0.46 5.55
N ASP A 57 -8.50 0.48 5.99
CA ASP A 57 -7.05 0.48 5.81
C ASP A 57 -6.34 -0.76 6.39
N HIS A 58 -6.83 -1.34 7.49
CA HIS A 58 -6.22 -2.55 8.05
C HIS A 58 -6.51 -3.77 7.18
N SER A 59 -7.77 -3.96 6.78
CA SER A 59 -8.18 -5.05 5.88
C SER A 59 -7.53 -4.92 4.50
N TYR A 60 -7.43 -3.70 3.97
CA TYR A 60 -6.72 -3.42 2.71
C TYR A 60 -5.23 -3.74 2.82
N ARG A 61 -4.57 -3.34 3.91
CA ARG A 61 -3.16 -3.66 4.14
C ARG A 61 -2.91 -5.15 4.23
N LEU A 62 -3.74 -5.89 4.97
CA LEU A 62 -3.63 -7.36 5.04
C LEU A 62 -3.80 -8.02 3.67
N LEU A 63 -4.72 -7.50 2.85
CA LEU A 63 -4.91 -7.98 1.48
C LEU A 63 -3.63 -7.77 0.64
N VAL A 64 -3.09 -6.55 0.62
CA VAL A 64 -1.89 -6.22 -0.17
C VAL A 64 -0.65 -6.98 0.30
N GLU A 65 -0.48 -7.18 1.62
CA GLU A 65 0.64 -7.93 2.18
C GLU A 65 0.55 -9.44 1.95
N SER A 66 -0.65 -9.98 1.67
CA SER A 66 -0.86 -11.40 1.39
C SER A 66 -0.84 -11.76 -0.11
N MET A 67 -0.65 -10.78 -0.99
CA MET A 67 -0.56 -11.00 -2.44
C MET A 67 0.67 -11.83 -2.82
N ASN A 68 0.52 -12.66 -3.86
CA ASN A 68 1.65 -13.38 -4.47
C ASN A 68 2.44 -12.51 -5.47
N GLU A 69 1.88 -11.35 -5.80
CA GLU A 69 2.45 -10.31 -6.61
C GLU A 69 3.21 -9.30 -5.73
N GLY A 70 4.31 -8.78 -6.26
CA GLY A 70 4.95 -7.61 -5.68
C GLY A 70 4.09 -6.38 -5.94
N ALA A 71 3.89 -5.55 -4.94
CA ALA A 71 3.20 -4.27 -5.08
C ALA A 71 4.11 -3.15 -4.56
N ALA A 72 4.11 -2.02 -5.25
CA ALA A 72 4.77 -0.80 -4.79
C ALA A 72 3.99 0.45 -5.16
N THR A 73 4.14 1.48 -4.36
CA THR A 73 3.72 2.85 -4.69
C THR A 73 4.97 3.67 -4.91
N LEU A 74 4.97 4.44 -5.99
CA LEU A 74 6.07 5.26 -6.44
C LEU A 74 5.65 6.73 -6.45
N THR A 75 6.59 7.62 -6.18
CA THR A 75 6.50 9.05 -6.54
C THR A 75 6.58 9.24 -8.05
N ALA A 76 6.28 10.45 -8.53
CA ALA A 76 6.38 10.82 -9.94
C ALA A 76 7.80 10.63 -10.54
N ASP A 77 8.86 10.65 -9.73
CA ASP A 77 10.23 10.40 -10.17
C ASP A 77 10.64 8.91 -10.11
N GLY A 78 9.71 8.01 -9.73
CA GLY A 78 9.93 6.57 -9.67
C GLY A 78 10.56 6.06 -8.36
N THR A 79 10.62 6.90 -7.32
CA THR A 79 11.09 6.51 -5.98
C THR A 79 10.04 5.69 -5.24
N ILE A 80 10.44 4.56 -4.66
CA ILE A 80 9.54 3.67 -3.91
C ILE A 80 9.20 4.31 -2.56
N VAL A 81 7.93 4.64 -2.35
CA VAL A 81 7.42 5.16 -1.05
C VAL A 81 6.72 4.08 -0.22
N TYR A 82 6.25 3.02 -0.87
CA TYR A 82 5.71 1.83 -0.23
C TYR A 82 6.00 0.60 -1.08
N CYS A 83 6.19 -0.55 -0.44
CA CYS A 83 6.16 -1.85 -1.09
C CYS A 83 5.64 -2.92 -0.13
N ASN A 84 4.98 -3.95 -0.66
CA ASN A 84 4.61 -5.11 0.13
C ASN A 84 5.80 -6.05 0.37
N ASN A 85 5.66 -6.97 1.33
CA ASN A 85 6.72 -7.94 1.65
C ASN A 85 7.07 -8.86 0.46
N ARG A 86 6.12 -9.10 -0.44
CA ARG A 86 6.34 -9.93 -1.61
C ARG A 86 7.35 -9.32 -2.58
N LEU A 87 7.28 -8.01 -2.85
CA LEU A 87 8.27 -7.33 -3.70
C LEU A 87 9.67 -7.40 -3.09
N ALA A 88 9.78 -7.17 -1.78
CA ALA A 88 11.04 -7.30 -1.06
C ALA A 88 11.65 -8.71 -1.18
N THR A 89 10.79 -9.73 -1.09
CA THR A 89 11.19 -11.12 -1.28
C THR A 89 11.64 -11.41 -2.71
N MET A 90 10.93 -10.89 -3.72
CA MET A 90 11.32 -11.04 -5.14
C MET A 90 12.70 -10.44 -5.40
N LEU A 91 12.95 -9.23 -4.89
CA LEU A 91 14.21 -8.52 -5.06
C LEU A 91 15.34 -9.03 -4.15
N HIS A 92 15.04 -9.84 -3.14
CA HIS A 92 16.00 -10.24 -2.08
C HIS A 92 16.66 -9.02 -1.40
N VAL A 93 15.90 -7.93 -1.24
CA VAL A 93 16.34 -6.70 -0.59
C VAL A 93 15.41 -6.41 0.60
N PRO A 94 15.94 -6.12 1.80
CA PRO A 94 15.13 -5.71 2.94
C PRO A 94 14.28 -4.47 2.62
N ILE A 95 13.05 -4.42 3.12
CA ILE A 95 12.10 -3.31 2.89
C ILE A 95 12.76 -1.96 3.22
N GLU A 96 13.55 -1.89 4.28
CA GLU A 96 14.20 -0.65 4.75
C GLU A 96 15.20 -0.07 3.75
N LYS A 97 15.71 -0.91 2.83
CA LYS A 97 16.60 -0.49 1.74
C LYS A 97 15.85 -0.23 0.43
N LEU A 98 14.64 -0.78 0.28
CA LEU A 98 13.81 -0.57 -0.88
C LEU A 98 13.06 0.76 -0.80
N ILE A 99 12.49 1.07 0.37
CA ILE A 99 11.83 2.35 0.59
C ILE A 99 12.86 3.48 0.43
N GLY A 100 12.50 4.49 -0.38
CA GLY A 100 13.37 5.61 -0.75
C GLY A 100 14.35 5.33 -1.87
N SER A 101 14.41 4.09 -2.41
CA SER A 101 15.22 3.77 -3.58
C SER A 101 14.42 3.92 -4.88
N ALA A 102 15.10 4.22 -5.99
CA ALA A 102 14.45 4.26 -7.30
C ALA A 102 14.19 2.84 -7.81
N LEU A 103 12.98 2.54 -8.27
CA LEU A 103 12.60 1.22 -8.79
C LEU A 103 13.53 0.78 -9.94
N ALA A 104 13.96 1.72 -10.78
CA ALA A 104 14.90 1.48 -11.88
C ALA A 104 16.24 0.86 -11.44
N SER A 105 16.66 1.06 -10.18
CA SER A 105 17.89 0.46 -9.64
C SER A 105 17.81 -1.06 -9.52
N HIS A 106 16.58 -1.61 -9.52
CA HIS A 106 16.27 -3.03 -9.37
C HIS A 106 15.74 -3.64 -10.67
N VAL A 107 15.81 -2.90 -11.78
CA VAL A 107 15.37 -3.34 -13.10
C VAL A 107 16.60 -3.54 -13.99
N ASP A 108 16.55 -4.50 -14.91
CA ASP A 108 17.62 -4.69 -15.89
C ASP A 108 17.77 -3.44 -16.76
N PRO A 109 18.99 -2.92 -16.97
CA PRO A 109 19.23 -1.75 -17.80
C PRO A 109 18.66 -1.85 -19.22
N ALA A 110 18.52 -3.07 -19.76
CA ALA A 110 17.88 -3.28 -21.06
C ALA A 110 16.41 -2.81 -21.08
N ASP A 111 15.71 -2.89 -19.95
CA ASP A 111 14.27 -2.67 -19.83
C ASP A 111 13.91 -1.27 -19.30
N TYR A 112 14.89 -0.38 -19.10
CA TYR A 112 14.66 0.99 -18.59
C TYR A 112 13.70 1.80 -19.45
N HIS A 113 13.74 1.62 -20.77
CA HIS A 113 12.86 2.32 -21.69
C HIS A 113 11.39 1.88 -21.54
N LEU A 114 11.16 0.59 -21.23
CA LEU A 114 9.82 0.05 -20.97
C LEU A 114 9.26 0.61 -19.67
N LEU A 115 10.09 0.62 -18.62
CA LEU A 115 9.72 1.22 -17.32
C LEU A 115 9.40 2.71 -17.46
N ALA A 116 10.24 3.48 -18.17
CA ALA A 116 10.01 4.91 -18.38
C ALA A 116 8.73 5.18 -19.17
N GLY A 117 8.43 4.37 -20.19
CA GLY A 117 7.18 4.48 -20.95
C GLY A 117 5.93 4.17 -20.11
N LEU A 118 6.03 3.18 -19.22
CA LEU A 118 4.98 2.78 -18.28
C LEU A 118 4.72 3.89 -17.24
N LEU A 119 5.76 4.43 -16.60
CA LEU A 119 5.63 5.48 -15.58
C LEU A 119 5.27 6.86 -16.18
N GLY A 120 5.69 7.14 -17.41
CA GLY A 120 5.43 8.41 -18.10
C GLY A 120 4.01 8.59 -18.63
N GLY A 121 3.09 7.65 -18.36
CA GLY A 121 1.69 7.74 -18.79
C GLY A 121 1.50 7.69 -20.32
N MET A 122 2.52 7.26 -21.07
CA MET A 122 2.44 7.12 -22.53
C MET A 122 1.56 5.95 -22.96
N LYS A 123 1.27 5.01 -22.06
CA LYS A 123 0.34 3.89 -22.25
C LYS A 123 -0.93 4.15 -21.45
N GLN A 124 -2.09 3.97 -22.09
CA GLN A 124 -3.37 3.98 -21.37
C GLN A 124 -3.38 2.85 -20.32
N ASN A 125 -4.04 3.11 -19.19
CA ASN A 125 -4.22 2.18 -18.07
C ASN A 125 -4.37 0.70 -18.52
N ASN A 126 -3.62 -0.20 -17.87
CA ASN A 126 -3.63 -1.67 -17.99
C ASN A 126 -2.82 -2.34 -19.13
N GLU A 127 -1.91 -1.66 -19.81
CA GLU A 127 -0.91 -2.40 -20.60
C GLU A 127 0.20 -2.95 -19.70
N ASN A 128 0.35 -4.27 -19.72
CA ASN A 128 1.34 -4.97 -18.94
C ASN A 128 2.65 -5.10 -19.74
N GLU A 129 3.78 -4.71 -19.16
CA GLU A 129 5.10 -4.90 -19.76
C GLU A 129 5.81 -6.10 -19.15
N GLU A 130 6.50 -6.88 -19.98
CA GLU A 130 7.47 -7.84 -19.46
C GLU A 130 8.81 -7.15 -19.24
N ILE A 131 9.29 -7.15 -18.00
CA ILE A 131 10.61 -6.63 -17.64
C ILE A 131 11.36 -7.66 -16.80
N SER A 132 12.67 -7.50 -16.69
CA SER A 132 13.51 -8.31 -15.82
C SER A 132 13.93 -7.50 -14.59
N LEU A 133 13.62 -8.00 -13.39
CA LEU A 133 14.19 -7.47 -12.16
C LEU A 133 15.59 -8.04 -11.95
N ILE A 134 16.49 -7.22 -11.39
CA ILE A 134 17.77 -7.65 -10.87
C ILE A 134 17.63 -7.76 -9.35
N SER A 135 17.61 -8.99 -8.86
CA SER A 135 17.64 -9.28 -7.43
C SER A 135 19.00 -8.91 -6.82
N GLY A 136 19.04 -8.60 -5.53
CA GLY A 136 20.26 -8.43 -4.76
C GLY A 136 21.16 -9.68 -4.73
N ALA A 137 20.65 -10.83 -5.16
CA ALA A 137 21.42 -12.05 -5.42
C ALA A 137 22.02 -12.13 -6.85
N GLU A 138 21.99 -11.03 -7.62
CA GLU A 138 22.37 -10.94 -9.04
C GLU A 138 21.59 -11.88 -9.97
N THR A 139 20.42 -12.34 -9.53
CA THR A 139 19.54 -13.17 -10.34
C THR A 139 18.54 -12.31 -11.11
N ARG A 140 18.29 -12.69 -12.37
CA ARG A 140 17.25 -12.08 -13.20
C ARG A 140 15.92 -12.76 -12.94
N LEU A 141 14.94 -11.97 -12.50
CA LEU A 141 13.57 -12.43 -12.31
C LEU A 141 12.67 -11.78 -13.37
N PRO A 142 12.18 -12.55 -14.37
CA PRO A 142 11.23 -12.01 -15.33
C PRO A 142 9.89 -11.76 -14.63
N VAL A 143 9.40 -10.54 -14.74
CA VAL A 143 8.11 -10.11 -14.19
C VAL A 143 7.26 -9.44 -15.26
N LEU A 144 5.96 -9.52 -15.06
CA LEU A 144 4.97 -8.72 -15.75
C LEU A 144 4.64 -7.53 -14.85
N ILE A 145 4.91 -6.31 -15.30
CA ILE A 145 4.64 -5.07 -14.56
C ILE A 145 3.42 -4.37 -15.14
N SER A 146 2.55 -3.87 -14.26
CA SER A 146 1.45 -2.98 -14.59
C SER A 146 1.49 -1.75 -13.69
N SER A 147 0.95 -0.63 -14.16
CA SER A 147 0.82 0.60 -13.38
C SER A 147 -0.59 1.16 -13.41
N ALA A 148 -1.00 1.76 -12.29
CA ALA A 148 -2.17 2.61 -12.19
C ALA A 148 -1.77 3.92 -11.50
N VAL A 149 -2.21 5.04 -12.06
CA VAL A 149 -2.07 6.35 -11.40
C VAL A 149 -3.03 6.38 -10.22
N VAL A 150 -2.53 6.81 -9.06
CA VAL A 150 -3.32 6.98 -7.84
C VAL A 150 -3.21 8.43 -7.41
N ASP A 151 -4.33 9.15 -7.44
CA ASP A 151 -4.42 10.50 -6.89
C ASP A 151 -4.36 10.41 -5.36
N LEU A 152 -3.16 10.56 -4.78
CA LEU A 152 -3.00 10.82 -3.35
C LEU A 152 -2.96 12.33 -3.16
N ALA A 153 -3.84 12.85 -2.31
CA ALA A 153 -3.97 14.25 -1.88
C ALA A 153 -2.73 15.14 -2.17
N ASP A 154 -2.76 15.82 -3.33
CA ASP A 154 -1.78 16.77 -3.89
C ASP A 154 -0.47 16.23 -4.51
N ASP A 155 -0.22 14.92 -4.54
CA ASP A 155 0.99 14.33 -5.17
C ASP A 155 0.65 13.21 -6.16
N HIS A 156 1.24 13.26 -7.36
CA HIS A 156 0.99 12.26 -8.41
C HIS A 156 1.77 10.99 -8.06
N ALA A 157 1.10 10.00 -7.48
CA ALA A 157 1.68 8.71 -7.16
C ALA A 157 1.30 7.66 -8.22
N VAL A 158 2.20 6.71 -8.44
CA VAL A 158 1.98 5.59 -9.35
C VAL A 158 2.05 4.29 -8.56
N SER A 159 0.96 3.53 -8.55
CA SER A 159 0.97 2.18 -8.00
C SER A 159 1.36 1.19 -9.08
N VAL A 160 2.29 0.29 -8.77
CA VAL A 160 2.75 -0.77 -9.66
C VAL A 160 2.53 -2.14 -9.05
N VAL A 161 2.16 -3.10 -9.90
CA VAL A 161 2.05 -4.52 -9.55
C VAL A 161 3.01 -5.31 -10.42
N LEU A 162 3.77 -6.22 -9.80
CA LEU A 162 4.79 -7.03 -10.42
C LEU A 162 4.45 -8.51 -10.21
N THR A 163 4.15 -9.20 -11.29
CA THR A 163 3.82 -10.63 -11.28
C THR A 163 5.02 -11.43 -11.77
N ASP A 164 5.51 -12.38 -10.98
CA ASP A 164 6.56 -13.31 -11.41
C ASP A 164 6.04 -14.24 -12.53
N ILE A 165 6.71 -14.20 -13.69
CA ILE A 165 6.36 -15.00 -14.87
C ILE A 165 7.42 -16.07 -15.19
N SER A 166 8.34 -16.35 -14.27
CA SER A 166 9.42 -17.33 -14.46
C SER A 166 8.90 -18.72 -14.84
N VAL A 167 7.85 -19.17 -14.16
CA VAL A 167 7.20 -20.46 -14.43
C VAL A 167 6.55 -20.47 -15.81
N ARG A 168 5.93 -19.35 -16.21
CA ARG A 168 5.32 -19.21 -17.54
C ARG A 168 6.38 -19.30 -18.63
N LYS A 169 7.46 -18.53 -18.52
CA LYS A 169 8.57 -18.55 -19.49
C LYS A 169 9.22 -19.93 -19.59
N SER A 170 9.48 -20.60 -18.47
CA SER A 170 10.04 -21.95 -18.49
C SER A 170 9.16 -22.95 -19.24
N ARG A 171 7.82 -22.86 -19.08
CA ARG A 171 6.88 -23.72 -19.82
C ARG A 171 6.87 -23.41 -21.31
N GLU A 172 6.85 -22.14 -21.69
CA GLU A 172 6.89 -21.71 -23.10
C GLU A 172 8.16 -22.22 -23.80
N THR A 173 9.32 -22.07 -23.17
CA THR A 173 10.59 -22.60 -23.71
C THR A 173 10.51 -24.12 -23.91
N SER A 174 10.03 -24.87 -22.92
CA SER A 174 9.94 -26.34 -23.02
C SER A 174 8.99 -26.82 -24.12
N VAL A 175 7.93 -26.06 -24.41
CA VAL A 175 6.98 -26.36 -25.49
C VAL A 175 7.62 -26.05 -26.85
N GLN A 176 8.32 -24.92 -26.96
CA GLN A 176 9.03 -24.55 -28.19
C GLN A 176 10.14 -25.55 -28.54
N GLU A 177 10.92 -26.00 -27.56
CA GLU A 177 11.98 -27.01 -27.75
C GLU A 177 11.42 -28.33 -28.28
N ARG A 178 10.34 -28.84 -27.68
CA ARG A 178 9.66 -30.06 -28.15
C ARG A 178 9.06 -29.91 -29.53
N SER A 179 8.49 -28.75 -29.83
CA SER A 179 7.95 -28.46 -31.17
C SER A 179 9.07 -28.44 -32.22
N ALA A 180 10.23 -27.88 -31.88
CA ALA A 180 11.39 -27.85 -32.76
C ALA A 180 11.95 -29.27 -33.00
N GLU A 181 12.07 -30.11 -31.97
CA GLU A 181 12.52 -31.50 -32.11
C GLU A 181 11.59 -32.33 -33.03
N LEU A 182 10.27 -32.21 -32.86
CA LEU A 182 9.31 -32.91 -33.73
C LEU A 182 9.37 -32.44 -35.19
N SER A 183 9.72 -31.18 -35.44
CA SER A 183 9.88 -30.65 -36.80
C SER A 183 11.12 -31.20 -37.51
N LEU A 184 12.21 -31.49 -36.77
CA LEU A 184 13.42 -32.10 -37.32
C LEU A 184 13.28 -33.62 -37.57
N ILE A 185 12.45 -34.33 -36.81
CA ILE A 185 12.24 -35.78 -36.97
C ILE A 185 11.33 -36.11 -38.16
N ASN A 186 10.46 -35.18 -38.56
CA ASN A 186 9.50 -35.36 -39.66
C ASN A 186 9.99 -34.80 -41.02
N THR A 187 11.28 -34.49 -41.16
CA THR A 187 11.92 -34.07 -42.43
C THR A 187 12.87 -35.16 -42.91
#